data_AF-A0A1V5NC64-F1
#
_entry.id   AF-A0A1V5NC64-F1
#
_cell.length_a   1.000
_cell.length_b   1.000
_cell.length_c   1.000
_cell.angle_alpha   90.00
_cell.angle_beta   90.00
_cell.angle_gamma   90.00
#
_symmetry.space_group_name_H-M   'P 1'
#
loop_
_entity.id
_entity.type
_entity.pdbx_description
1 polymer ?
#
loop_
_entity_poly.entity_id
_entity_poly.type
_entity_poly.pdbx_seq_one_letter_code
_entity_poly.pdbx_strand_id
1 'polypeptide(L)' 'MIALQKMLIQTDGKKILLFPAWPKHLDVEFKLNAPHNTVIEAALKNGKITKLTVKPASRRKDISINLQ' A
#
# COMPACT_ATOMS: atom_id res chain seq x y z
N MET A 1 -7.68 -14.80 -5.89
CA MET A 1 -7.69 -14.60 -4.42
C MET A 1 -7.46 -13.11 -4.14
N ILE A 2 -8.37 -12.42 -3.44
CA ILE A 2 -8.43 -10.94 -3.37
C ILE A 2 -8.28 -10.40 -1.93
N ALA A 3 -8.49 -11.23 -0.91
CA ALA A 3 -8.55 -10.79 0.50
C ALA A 3 -7.23 -10.19 1.00
N LEU A 4 -6.12 -10.93 0.86
CA LEU A 4 -4.79 -10.44 1.28
C LEU A 4 -4.39 -9.15 0.55
N GLN A 5 -4.62 -9.11 -0.76
CA GLN A 5 -4.36 -7.91 -1.55
C GLN A 5 -5.18 -6.73 -1.04
N LYS A 6 -6.47 -6.93 -0.71
CA LYS A 6 -7.34 -5.89 -0.12
C LYS A 6 -6.95 -5.47 1.30
N MET A 7 -6.26 -6.32 2.05
CA MET A 7 -5.72 -5.94 3.37
C MET A 7 -4.48 -5.03 3.24
N LEU A 8 -3.70 -5.20 2.17
CA LEU A 8 -2.49 -4.43 1.90
C LEU A 8 -2.77 -3.14 1.11
N ILE A 9 -3.67 -3.21 0.12
CA ILE A 9 -4.01 -2.09 -0.74
C ILE A 9 -5.51 -2.08 -1.08
N GLN A 10 -6.14 -0.92 -0.97
CA GLN A 10 -7.46 -0.67 -1.55
C GLN A 10 -7.38 0.54 -2.46
N THR A 11 -8.05 0.47 -3.60
CA THR A 11 -8.04 1.54 -4.59
C THR A 11 -9.47 1.98 -4.82
N ASP A 12 -9.80 3.18 -4.38
CA ASP A 12 -11.12 3.79 -4.55
C ASP A 12 -11.03 4.93 -5.56
N GLY A 13 -11.39 4.63 -6.81
CA GLY A 13 -11.20 5.52 -7.94
C GLY A 13 -9.76 5.98 -8.08
N LYS A 14 -9.49 7.24 -7.69
CA LYS A 14 -8.15 7.84 -7.75
C LYS A 14 -7.32 7.60 -6.47
N LYS A 15 -7.96 7.38 -5.32
CA LYS A 15 -7.31 7.25 -4.02
C LYS A 15 -6.78 5.84 -3.80
N ILE A 16 -5.67 5.75 -3.09
CA ILE A 16 -5.01 4.49 -2.77
C ILE A 16 -4.80 4.41 -1.26
N LEU A 17 -5.42 3.44 -0.62
CA LEU A 17 -5.30 3.15 0.80
C LEU A 17 -4.27 2.04 0.98
N LEU A 18 -3.20 2.35 1.71
CA LEU A 18 -2.17 1.40 2.11
C LEU A 18 -2.42 0.88 3.52
N PHE A 19 -2.25 -0.43 3.67
CA PHE A 19 -2.43 -1.18 4.91
C PHE A 19 -3.80 -1.03 5.59
N PRO A 20 -4.93 -0.86 4.86
CA PRO A 20 -6.22 -0.53 5.47
C PRO A 20 -6.70 -1.50 6.54
N ALA A 21 -6.23 -2.75 6.52
CA ALA A 21 -6.52 -3.77 7.53
C ALA A 21 -5.29 -4.62 7.86
N TRP A 22 -4.08 -4.12 7.58
CA TRP A 22 -2.87 -4.88 7.88
C TRP A 22 -2.39 -4.56 9.30
N PRO A 23 -2.16 -5.58 10.15
CA PRO A 23 -1.69 -5.35 11.50
C PRO A 23 -0.25 -4.80 11.50
N LYS A 24 -0.01 -3.72 12.26
CA LYS A 24 1.32 -3.11 12.33
C LYS A 24 2.42 -4.05 12.82
N HIS A 25 2.09 -5.03 13.67
CA HIS A 25 3.10 -5.94 14.22
C HIS A 25 3.60 -7.01 13.23
N LEU A 26 2.97 -7.17 12.05
CA LEU A 26 3.40 -8.14 11.06
C LEU A 26 4.28 -7.48 10.00
N ASP A 27 5.49 -8.00 9.88
CA ASP A 27 6.41 -7.62 8.83
C ASP A 27 5.90 -8.07 7.47
N VAL A 28 5.90 -7.18 6.49
CA VAL A 28 5.49 -7.50 5.12
C VAL A 28 6.23 -6.64 4.13
N GLU A 29 6.62 -7.23 3.01
CA GLU A 29 7.12 -6.52 1.84
C GLU A 29 6.29 -6.96 0.63
N PHE A 30 5.77 -5.99 -0.11
CA PHE A 30 4.97 -6.28 -1.29
C PHE A 30 5.19 -5.25 -2.38
N LYS A 31 4.92 -5.71 -3.61
CA LYS A 31 4.88 -4.89 -4.81
C LYS A 31 3.60 -5.22 -5.56
N LEU A 32 2.69 -4.25 -5.63
CA LEU A 32 1.37 -4.43 -6.22
C LEU A 32 1.09 -3.37 -7.27
N ASN A 33 0.33 -3.78 -8.29
CA ASN A 33 -0.18 -2.88 -9.32
C ASN A 33 -1.55 -2.33 -8.87
N ALA A 34 -1.65 -1.02 -8.88
CA ALA A 34 -2.88 -0.25 -8.68
C ALA A 34 -3.37 0.32 -10.03
N PRO A 35 -4.65 0.72 -10.11
CA PRO A 35 -5.21 1.36 -11.30
C PRO A 35 -4.40 2.59 -11.75
N HIS A 36 -4.55 2.96 -13.03
CA HIS A 36 -3.79 4.02 -13.69
C HIS A 36 -2.29 3.72 -13.84
N ASN A 37 -1.95 2.45 -14.14
CA ASN A 37 -0.59 1.99 -14.34
C ASN A 37 0.35 2.38 -13.19
N THR A 38 -0.17 2.31 -11.96
CA THR A 38 0.54 2.72 -10.76
C THR A 38 1.13 1.49 -10.10
N VAL A 39 2.45 1.45 -9.89
CA VAL A 39 3.13 0.39 -9.16
C VAL A 39 3.47 0.91 -7.77
N ILE A 40 3.07 0.18 -6.74
CA ILE A 40 3.35 0.53 -5.35
C ILE A 40 4.13 -0.60 -4.72
N GLU A 41 5.26 -0.22 -4.15
CA GLU A 41 6.16 -1.10 -3.43
C GLU A 41 6.31 -0.56 -2.01
N ALA A 42 5.90 -1.36 -1.03
CA ALA A 42 5.91 -0.97 0.37
C ALA A 42 6.49 -2.10 1.24
N ALA A 43 7.24 -1.71 2.27
CA ALA A 43 7.75 -2.63 3.28
C ALA A 43 7.42 -2.10 4.68
N LEU A 44 6.77 -2.93 5.48
CA LEU A 44 6.49 -2.71 6.89
C LEU A 44 7.40 -3.63 7.70
N LYS A 45 8.16 -3.06 8.64
CA LYS A 45 8.96 -3.81 9.61
C LYS A 45 8.77 -3.25 11.02
N ASN A 46 8.50 -4.10 12.00
CA ASN A 46 8.27 -3.71 13.39
C ASN A 46 7.24 -2.57 13.54
N GLY A 47 6.15 -2.58 12.75
CA GLY A 47 5.13 -1.53 12.78
C GLY A 47 5.52 -0.19 12.17
N LYS A 48 6.66 -0.12 11.48
CA LYS A 48 7.11 1.07 10.76
C LYS A 48 7.30 0.78 9.28
N ILE A 49 6.82 1.69 8.44
CA ILE A 49 7.06 1.59 7.00
C ILE A 49 8.51 1.97 6.76
N THR A 50 9.29 0.99 6.30
CA THR A 50 10.72 1.15 6.00
C THR A 50 10.96 1.52 4.54
N LYS A 51 10.01 1.18 3.65
CA LYS A 51 10.10 1.44 2.21
C LYS A 51 8.74 1.83 1.67
N LEU A 52 8.69 2.88 0.85
CA LEU A 52 7.50 3.26 0.09
C LEU A 52 7.91 3.89 -1.24
N THR A 53 7.83 3.09 -2.30
CA THR A 53 8.12 3.51 -3.67
C THR A 53 6.86 3.43 -4.51
N VAL A 54 6.61 4.48 -5.28
CA VAL A 54 5.37 4.64 -6.05
C VAL A 54 5.75 5.16 -7.42
N LYS A 55 5.30 4.46 -8.46
CA LYS A 55 5.58 4.82 -9.85
C LYS A 55 4.25 4.87 -10.62
N PRO A 56 3.90 5.97 -11.29
CA PRO A 56 4.65 7.24 -11.37
C PRO A 56 4.58 8.04 -10.05
N ALA A 57 5.64 8.81 -9.75
CA ALA A 57 5.75 9.56 -8.49
C ALA A 57 4.59 10.55 -8.27
N SER A 58 3.96 11.05 -9.34
CA SER A 58 2.79 11.93 -9.30
C SER A 58 1.59 11.34 -8.55
N ARG A 59 1.52 10.01 -8.42
CA ARG A 59 0.46 9.29 -7.71
C ARG A 59 0.72 9.15 -6.21
N ARG A 60 1.91 9.54 -5.72
CA ARG A 60 2.21 9.55 -4.27
C ARG A 60 1.21 10.37 -3.47
N LYS A 61 0.74 11.48 -4.04
CA LYS A 61 -0.26 12.36 -3.42
C LYS A 61 -1.62 11.68 -3.18
N ASP A 62 -1.90 10.63 -3.95
CA ASP A 62 -3.16 9.90 -3.87
C ASP A 62 -3.11 8.77 -2.84
N ILE A 63 -1.96 8.53 -2.21
CA ILE A 63 -1.75 7.48 -1.22
C ILE A 63 -2.04 7.98 0.18
N SER A 64 -2.90 7.24 0.88
CA SER A 64 -3.17 7.39 2.31
C SER A 64 -2.79 6.11 3.03
N ILE A 65 -1.96 6.23 4.05
CA ILE A 65 -1.54 5.11 4.90
C ILE A 65 -2.50 5.04 6.08
N ASN A 66 -3.10 3.88 6.30
CA ASN A 66 -3.98 3.64 7.44
C ASN A 66 -3.44 2.46 8.25
N LEU A 67 -2.45 2.71 9.10
CA LEU A 67 -1.91 1.72 10.03
C LEU A 67 -2.60 1.89 11.39
N GLN A 68 -3.25 0.83 11.87
CA GLN A 68 -3.88 0.76 13.20
C GLN A 68 -2.93 0.12 14.23
#